data_AF-Q92YZ0-F1
#
_entry.id   AF-Q92YZ0-F1
#
_cell.length_a   1.000
_cell.length_b   1.000
_cell.length_c   1.000
_cell.angle_alpha   90.00
_cell.angle_beta   90.00
_cell.angle_gamma   90.00
#
_symmetry.space_group_name_H-M   'P 1'
#
loop_
_entity.id
_entity.type
_entity.pdbx_description
1 polymer ?
#
loop_
_entity_poly.entity_id
_entity_poly.type
_entity_poly.pdbx_seq_one_letter_code
_entity_poly.pdbx_strand_id
1 'polypeptide(L)'
;MVREDILQRFGLLAFRLKRTNYLFGDTFGVADRYPFILTGGAQELGFPLSACYRDYVARIEARPAVREAERREALSEASSSQL
;
A
#
# COMPACT_ATOMS: atom_id res chain seq x y z
N MET A 1 8.84 -17.13 -13.10
CA MET A 1 8.07 -17.79 -12.01
C MET A 1 7.81 -16.81 -10.87
N VAL A 2 8.82 -16.30 -10.15
CA VAL A 2 8.60 -15.38 -9.00
C VAL A 2 7.79 -14.13 -9.35
N ARG A 3 8.03 -13.51 -10.51
CA ARG A 3 7.27 -12.35 -10.97
C ARG A 3 5.78 -12.68 -11.16
N GLU A 4 5.50 -13.79 -11.80
CA GLU A 4 4.14 -14.29 -12.03
C GLU A 4 3.46 -14.65 -10.71
N ASP A 5 4.18 -15.26 -9.77
CA ASP A 5 3.65 -15.62 -8.44
C ASP A 5 3.25 -14.37 -7.64
N ILE A 6 4.06 -13.30 -7.72
CA ILE A 6 3.72 -12.00 -7.13
C ILE A 6 2.42 -11.48 -7.76
N LEU A 7 2.33 -11.45 -9.10
CA LEU A 7 1.13 -10.99 -9.79
C LEU A 7 -0.11 -11.82 -9.45
N GLN A 8 0.02 -13.13 -9.28
CA GLN A 8 -1.08 -13.99 -8.83
C GLN A 8 -1.56 -13.63 -7.42
N ARG A 9 -0.65 -13.36 -6.49
CA ARG A 9 -1.00 -12.94 -5.11
C ARG A 9 -1.72 -11.58 -5.11
N PHE A 10 -1.24 -10.62 -5.89
CA PHE A 10 -1.95 -9.35 -6.10
C PHE A 10 -3.31 -9.57 -6.79
N GLY A 11 -3.41 -10.50 -7.75
CA GLY A 11 -4.68 -10.87 -8.36
C GLY A 11 -5.72 -11.37 -7.34
N LEU A 12 -5.28 -12.22 -6.40
CA LEU A 12 -6.13 -12.74 -5.33
C LEU A 12 -6.65 -11.64 -4.41
N LEU A 13 -5.80 -10.70 -3.99
CA LEU A 13 -6.21 -9.60 -3.14
C LEU A 13 -7.09 -8.59 -3.90
N ALA A 14 -6.80 -8.32 -5.17
CA ALA A 14 -7.62 -7.48 -6.03
C ALA A 14 -9.06 -7.99 -6.17
N PHE A 15 -9.27 -9.31 -6.17
CA PHE A 15 -10.61 -9.91 -6.17
C PHE A 15 -11.46 -9.43 -4.98
N ARG A 16 -10.84 -9.26 -3.80
CA ARG A 16 -11.51 -8.70 -2.61
C ARG A 16 -11.67 -7.18 -2.72
N LEU A 17 -10.59 -6.45 -3.02
CA LEU A 17 -10.57 -4.98 -3.05
C LEU A 17 -11.45 -4.36 -4.14
N LYS A 18 -11.87 -5.13 -5.14
CA LYS A 18 -12.88 -4.70 -6.12
C LYS A 18 -14.30 -4.64 -5.54
N ARG A 19 -14.54 -5.25 -4.38
CA ARG A 19 -15.88 -5.39 -3.76
C ARG A 19 -16.00 -4.67 -2.42
N THR A 20 -14.87 -4.41 -1.76
CA THR A 20 -14.81 -3.82 -0.42
C THR A 20 -13.71 -2.76 -0.36
N ASN A 21 -13.83 -1.81 0.56
CA ASN A 21 -12.85 -0.73 0.68
C ASN A 21 -11.48 -1.20 1.20
N TYR A 22 -11.48 -2.26 2.04
CA TYR A 22 -10.34 -2.93 2.66
C TYR A 22 -10.48 -4.45 2.55
N LEU A 23 -9.46 -5.22 2.94
CA LEU A 23 -9.43 -6.68 2.71
C LEU A 23 -10.53 -7.47 3.43
N PHE A 24 -11.00 -6.97 4.58
CA PHE A 24 -12.04 -7.59 5.40
C PHE A 24 -13.32 -6.75 5.53
N GLY A 25 -13.58 -5.86 4.57
CA GLY A 25 -14.80 -5.06 4.52
C GLY A 25 -14.52 -3.57 4.42
N ASP A 26 -15.29 -2.75 5.14
CA ASP A 26 -15.22 -1.29 5.06
C ASP A 26 -14.41 -0.62 6.17
N THR A 27 -13.85 -1.43 7.07
CA THR A 27 -12.99 -0.97 8.16
C THR A 27 -11.54 -1.40 7.92
N PHE A 28 -10.61 -0.46 8.03
CA PHE A 28 -9.18 -0.77 7.99
C PHE A 28 -8.79 -1.70 9.14
N GLY A 29 -8.05 -2.77 8.84
CA GLY A 29 -7.58 -3.74 9.81
C GLY A 29 -6.08 -4.04 9.73
N VAL A 30 -5.63 -4.95 10.59
CA VAL A 30 -4.22 -5.42 10.61
C VAL A 30 -3.82 -6.03 9.27
N ALA A 31 -4.77 -6.70 8.60
CA ALA A 31 -4.54 -7.32 7.31
C ALA A 31 -4.17 -6.33 6.20
N ASP A 32 -4.57 -5.07 6.31
CA ASP A 32 -4.34 -4.06 5.27
C ASP A 32 -2.94 -3.44 5.35
N ARG A 33 -2.26 -3.56 6.51
CA ARG A 33 -0.94 -2.93 6.77
C ARG A 33 0.14 -3.43 5.83
N TYR A 34 0.32 -4.76 5.76
CA TYR A 34 1.38 -5.35 4.94
C TYR A 34 1.15 -5.17 3.44
N PRO A 35 -0.06 -5.45 2.92
CA PRO A 35 -0.39 -5.21 1.52
C PRO A 35 -0.25 -3.75 1.09
N PHE A 36 -0.46 -2.79 1.98
CA PHE A 36 -0.20 -1.37 1.69
C PHE A 36 1.27 -1.14 1.33
N ILE A 37 2.21 -1.57 2.17
CA ILE A 37 3.66 -1.45 1.92
C ILE A 37 4.07 -2.20 0.66
N LEU A 38 3.59 -3.44 0.48
CA LEU A 38 3.90 -4.25 -0.70
C LEU A 38 3.37 -3.64 -2.00
N THR A 39 2.20 -2.98 -1.94
CA THR A 39 1.62 -2.31 -3.11
C THR A 39 2.51 -1.15 -3.55
N GLY A 40 2.99 -0.34 -2.61
CA GLY A 40 3.94 0.76 -2.91
C GLY A 40 5.20 0.27 -3.60
N GLY A 41 5.90 -0.69 -3.00
CA GLY A 41 7.12 -1.26 -3.61
C GLY A 41 6.85 -1.94 -4.96
N ALA A 42 5.72 -2.63 -5.13
CA ALA A 42 5.36 -3.22 -6.42
C ALA A 42 5.07 -2.16 -7.50
N GLN A 43 4.51 -1.00 -7.14
CA GLN A 43 4.31 0.13 -8.04
C GLN A 43 5.65 0.76 -8.45
N GLU A 44 6.56 0.99 -7.49
CA GLU A 44 7.91 1.51 -7.75
C GLU A 44 8.71 0.60 -8.70
N LEU A 45 8.53 -0.72 -8.56
CA LEU A 45 9.17 -1.72 -9.43
C LEU A 45 8.45 -1.93 -10.76
N GLY A 46 7.37 -1.19 -11.05
CA GLY A 46 6.66 -1.23 -12.34
C GLY A 46 5.81 -2.49 -12.56
N PHE A 47 5.33 -3.14 -11.49
CA PHE A 47 4.40 -4.26 -11.65
C PHE A 47 3.03 -3.78 -12.18
N PRO A 48 2.44 -4.48 -13.17
CA PRO A 48 1.13 -4.14 -13.72
C PRO A 48 -0.01 -4.54 -12.78
N LEU A 49 -0.23 -3.77 -11.71
CA LEU A 49 -1.28 -4.02 -10.73
C LEU A 49 -2.66 -3.56 -11.22
N SER A 50 -3.72 -4.16 -10.67
CA SER A 50 -5.11 -3.75 -10.93
C SER A 50 -5.38 -2.32 -10.43
N ALA A 51 -6.21 -1.55 -11.16
CA ALA A 51 -6.51 -0.16 -10.84
C ALA A 51 -7.10 0.07 -9.43
N CYS A 52 -7.76 -0.95 -8.84
CA CYS A 52 -8.31 -0.88 -7.48
C CYS A 52 -7.25 -0.59 -6.40
N TYR A 53 -5.99 -0.93 -6.66
CA TYR A 53 -4.89 -0.69 -5.72
C TYR A 53 -4.60 0.79 -5.52
N ARG A 54 -4.77 1.62 -6.55
CA ARG A 54 -4.62 3.07 -6.43
C ARG A 54 -5.59 3.63 -5.40
N ASP A 55 -6.86 3.27 -5.49
CA ASP A 55 -7.88 3.80 -4.58
C ASP A 55 -7.70 3.21 -3.17
N TYR A 56 -7.26 1.96 -3.06
CA TYR A 56 -6.91 1.31 -1.79
C TYR A 56 -5.73 2.01 -1.08
N VAL A 57 -4.65 2.29 -1.81
CA VAL A 57 -3.47 3.01 -1.29
C VAL A 57 -3.86 4.42 -0.85
N ALA A 58 -4.54 5.19 -1.71
CA ALA A 58 -4.96 6.55 -1.41
C ALA A 58 -5.84 6.63 -0.14
N ARG A 59 -6.72 5.65 0.09
CA ARG A 59 -7.50 5.56 1.33
C ARG A 59 -6.64 5.39 2.56
N ILE A 60 -5.56 4.61 2.47
CA ILE A 60 -4.67 4.33 3.60
C ILE A 60 -3.74 5.53 3.87
N GLU A 61 -3.18 6.13 2.82
CA GLU A 61 -2.37 7.37 2.90
C GLU A 61 -3.15 8.52 3.53
N ALA A 62 -4.44 8.66 3.23
CA ALA A 62 -5.28 9.70 3.81
C ALA A 62 -5.48 9.58 5.33
N ARG A 63 -5.09 8.46 5.96
CA ARG A 63 -5.34 8.23 7.38
C ARG A 63 -4.41 9.09 8.26
N PRO A 64 -4.92 9.72 9.32
CA PRO A 64 -4.11 10.63 10.16
C PRO A 64 -2.81 10.03 10.68
N ALA A 65 -2.84 8.75 11.09
CA ALA A 65 -1.65 8.07 11.60
C ALA A 65 -0.58 7.83 10.52
N VAL A 66 -0.98 7.63 9.27
CA VAL A 66 -0.05 7.44 8.14
C VAL A 66 0.60 8.77 7.80
N ARG A 67 -0.21 9.83 7.61
CA ARG A 67 0.29 11.18 7.34
C ARG A 67 1.24 11.69 8.43
N GLU A 68 0.93 11.40 9.70
CA GLU A 68 1.78 11.77 10.81
C GLU A 68 3.09 10.95 10.83
N ALA A 69 3.06 9.68 10.42
CA ALA A 69 4.29 8.89 10.26
C ALA A 69 5.16 9.44 9.12
N GLU A 70 4.58 9.71 7.95
CA GLU A 70 5.28 10.31 6.80
C GLU A 70 5.93 11.65 7.17
N ARG A 71 5.22 12.50 7.93
CA ARG A 71 5.76 13.77 8.42
C ARG A 71 7.00 13.57 9.32
N ARG A 72 7.01 12.52 10.15
CA ARG A 72 8.16 12.20 11.01
C ARG A 72 9.33 11.65 10.20
N GLU A 73 9.04 10.80 9.23
CA GLU A 73 10.05 10.22 8.34
C GLU A 73 10.74 11.32 7.52
N ALA A 74 9.98 12.24 6.92
CA ALA A 74 10.53 13.39 6.21
C ALA A 74 11.40 14.29 7.10
N LEU A 75 11.03 14.49 8.36
CA LEU A 75 11.80 15.29 9.31
C LEU A 75 13.13 14.59 9.70
N SER A 76 13.11 13.25 9.78
CA SER A 76 14.31 12.45 10.02
C SER A 76 15.27 12.53 8.84
N GLU A 77 14.79 12.34 7.60
CA GLU A 77 15.60 12.40 6.39
C GLU A 77 16.26 13.78 6.18
N ALA A 78 15.51 14.86 6.46
CA ALA A 78 16.05 16.22 6.41
C ALA A 78 17.20 16.43 7.40
N SER A 79 17.08 15.88 8.61
CA SER A 79 18.12 15.95 9.63
C SER A 79 19.36 15.13 9.27
N SER A 80 19.21 13.99 8.58
CA SER A 80 20.32 13.15 8.14
C SER A 80 21.10 13.74 6.96
N SER A 81 20.46 14.57 6.13
CA SER A 81 21.09 15.20 4.95
C SER A 81 21.95 16.44 5.29
N GLN A 82 21.96 16.86 6.55
CA GLN A 82 22.72 18.01 7.06
C GLN A 82 24.02 17.62 7.77
N LEU A 83 24.35 16.32 7.77
CA LEU A 83 25.61 15.73 8.25
C LEU A 83 26.47 15.28 7.06
#